data_AF-A0A7X7X839-F1
#
_entry.id   AF-A0A7X7X839-F1
#
_cell.length_a   1.000
_cell.length_b   1.000
_cell.length_c   1.000
_cell.angle_alpha   90.00
_cell.angle_beta   90.00
_cell.angle_gamma   90.00
#
_symmetry.space_group_name_H-M   'P 1'
#
loop_
_entity.id
_entity.type
_entity.pdbx_description
1 polymer ?
#
loop_
_entity_poly.entity_id
_entity_poly.type
_entity_poly.pdbx_seq_one_letter_code
_entity_poly.pdbx_strand_id
1 'polypeptide(L)'
;MPLDLSPLIKYHPVTDEVREPRPVLVEYLYLDLQVCDRCIGTEEVLDEVLSKLDPVLQLAGYALDYRKIKMETVDLARQYRFESSPTIRVNGRDICFNVQENPCNCCSAISGSIVDCRIFEYEGQSYEVPPQEMLAEAILKAVFGSQDAPCCAEKAYSLPKNLEVFYEGKSNKSSCDCASSCC
;
A
#
# COMPACT_ATOMS: atom_id res chain seq x y z
N MET A 1 52.01 13.82 29.01
CA MET A 1 50.63 14.15 28.62
C MET A 1 49.73 13.68 29.74
N PRO A 2 49.06 14.56 30.49
CA PRO A 2 48.15 14.13 31.54
C PRO A 2 46.91 13.48 30.91
N LEU A 3 46.55 12.30 31.39
CA LEU A 3 45.32 11.60 31.05
C LEU A 3 44.14 12.42 31.57
N ASP A 4 43.23 12.77 30.68
CA ASP A 4 41.98 13.46 30.98
C ASP A 4 41.12 12.58 31.91
N LEU A 5 40.95 13.03 33.15
CA LEU A 5 40.15 12.40 34.20
C LEU A 5 38.79 13.13 34.35
N SER A 6 38.18 13.50 33.24
CA SER A 6 36.78 13.96 33.25
C SER A 6 35.87 12.85 33.79
N PRO A 7 34.97 13.14 34.76
CA PRO A 7 34.15 12.12 35.39
C PRO A 7 33.20 11.48 34.37
N LEU A 8 33.21 10.14 34.33
CA LEU A 8 32.24 9.33 33.60
C LEU A 8 30.82 9.83 33.92
N ILE A 9 30.14 10.36 32.91
CA ILE A 9 28.71 10.68 32.99
C ILE A 9 28.03 9.37 33.34
N LYS A 10 27.60 9.23 34.59
CA LYS A 10 26.88 8.05 35.06
C LYS A 10 25.57 8.02 34.29
N TYR A 11 25.48 7.08 33.36
CA TYR A 11 24.23 6.69 32.72
C TYR A 11 23.22 6.42 33.83
N HIS A 12 22.25 7.32 33.98
CA HIS A 12 21.09 7.08 34.82
C HIS A 12 20.11 6.32 33.93
N PRO A 13 19.85 5.03 34.20
CA PRO A 13 18.79 4.33 33.49
C PRO A 13 17.49 5.08 33.77
N VAL A 14 16.90 5.61 32.70
CA VAL A 14 15.53 6.12 32.74
C VAL A 14 14.69 4.92 33.17
N THR A 15 13.94 5.08 34.26
CA THR A 15 12.96 4.08 34.69
C THR A 15 11.98 3.87 33.53
N ASP A 16 11.91 2.64 33.03
CA ASP A 16 10.97 2.20 32.00
C ASP A 16 9.53 2.42 32.48
N GLU A 17 9.01 3.63 32.27
CA GLU A 17 7.58 3.75 32.03
C GLU A 17 7.33 3.07 30.69
N VAL A 18 6.67 1.90 30.73
CA VAL A 18 6.27 1.15 29.53
C VAL A 18 5.33 2.03 28.73
N ARG A 19 5.89 2.78 27.77
CA ARG A 19 5.12 3.52 26.79
C ARG A 19 4.57 2.51 25.79
N GLU A 20 3.24 2.40 25.75
CA GLU A 20 2.57 1.64 24.70
C GLU A 20 3.05 2.15 23.32
N PRO A 21 3.48 1.24 22.43
CA PRO A 21 4.02 1.63 21.14
C PRO A 21 2.92 2.30 20.30
N ARG A 22 3.30 3.35 19.57
CA ARG A 22 2.36 4.06 18.69
C ARG A 22 2.06 3.18 17.46
N PRO A 23 0.79 2.91 17.12
CA PRO A 23 0.48 2.07 15.98
C PRO A 23 0.84 2.76 14.67
N VAL A 24 1.40 2.00 13.74
CA VAL A 24 1.58 2.36 12.32
C VAL A 24 0.82 1.33 11.51
N LEU A 25 -0.31 1.75 10.95
CA LEU A 25 -1.12 0.88 10.10
C LEU A 25 -0.66 0.99 8.65
N VAL A 26 -0.21 -0.11 8.06
CA VAL A 26 0.07 -0.24 6.63
C VAL A 26 -0.99 -1.14 6.00
N GLU A 27 -1.71 -0.62 5.02
CA GLU A 27 -2.75 -1.37 4.30
C GLU A 27 -2.32 -1.58 2.85
N TYR A 28 -2.44 -2.80 2.38
CA TYR A 28 -2.24 -3.19 1.00
C TYR A 28 -3.58 -3.58 0.37
N LEU A 29 -4.11 -2.72 -0.50
CA LEU A 29 -5.38 -2.89 -1.19
C LEU A 29 -5.10 -3.39 -2.61
N TYR A 30 -5.70 -4.52 -2.98
CA TYR A 30 -5.37 -5.18 -4.25
C TYR A 30 -6.59 -5.87 -4.88
N LEU A 31 -6.54 -6.09 -6.19
CA LEU A 31 -7.57 -6.86 -6.92
C LEU A 31 -7.29 -8.36 -6.92
N ASP A 32 -6.04 -8.76 -7.10
CA ASP A 32 -5.68 -10.17 -7.22
C ASP A 32 -4.22 -10.45 -6.85
N LEU A 33 -3.97 -11.54 -6.10
CA LEU A 33 -2.63 -12.03 -5.75
C LEU A 33 -2.37 -13.47 -6.22
N GLN A 34 -3.13 -13.93 -7.22
CA GLN A 34 -2.97 -15.29 -7.74
C GLN A 34 -2.43 -15.29 -9.17
N VAL A 35 -2.79 -14.28 -9.95
CA VAL A 35 -2.53 -14.18 -11.38
C VAL A 35 -1.86 -12.86 -11.74
N CYS A 36 -2.11 -11.78 -10.98
CA CYS A 36 -1.64 -10.47 -11.39
C CYS A 36 -0.23 -10.11 -10.91
N ASP A 37 0.74 -10.24 -11.80
CA ASP A 37 2.17 -9.98 -11.57
C ASP A 37 2.46 -8.62 -10.91
N ARG A 38 1.69 -7.57 -11.24
CA ARG A 38 1.86 -6.24 -10.65
C ARG A 38 1.47 -6.21 -9.18
N CYS A 39 0.39 -6.88 -8.82
CA CYS A 39 -0.05 -6.99 -7.44
C CYS A 39 0.84 -7.95 -6.66
N ILE A 40 1.24 -9.08 -7.25
CA ILE A 40 2.15 -10.04 -6.61
C ILE A 40 3.52 -9.40 -6.37
N GLY A 41 4.12 -8.81 -7.41
CA GLY A 41 5.42 -8.14 -7.28
C GLY A 41 5.39 -6.96 -6.30
N THR A 42 4.30 -6.17 -6.27
CA THR A 42 4.18 -5.08 -5.28
C THR A 42 4.06 -5.61 -3.86
N GLU A 43 3.33 -6.71 -3.65
CA GLU A 43 3.24 -7.39 -2.35
C GLU A 43 4.63 -7.88 -1.91
N GLU A 44 5.36 -8.57 -2.77
CA GLU A 44 6.70 -9.10 -2.47
C GLU A 44 7.68 -7.99 -2.06
N VAL A 45 7.71 -6.90 -2.82
CA VAL A 45 8.56 -5.74 -2.51
C VAL A 45 8.13 -5.10 -1.19
N LEU A 46 6.83 -4.93 -0.96
CA LEU A 46 6.31 -4.33 0.27
C LEU A 46 6.63 -5.20 1.49
N ASP A 47 6.42 -6.52 1.40
CA ASP A 47 6.73 -7.48 2.47
C ASP A 47 8.23 -7.41 2.83
N GLU A 48 9.11 -7.35 1.83
CA GLU A 48 10.56 -7.19 2.05
C GLU A 48 10.88 -5.86 2.72
N VAL A 49 10.31 -4.75 2.26
CA VAL A 49 10.52 -3.42 2.85
C VAL A 49 10.03 -3.37 4.30
N LEU A 50 8.83 -3.87 4.58
CA LEU A 50 8.28 -3.90 5.93
C LEU A 50 9.10 -4.78 6.87
N SER A 51 9.65 -5.91 6.40
CA SER A 51 10.54 -6.74 7.20
C SER A 51 11.80 -6.00 7.67
N LYS A 52 12.30 -5.06 6.85
CA LYS A 52 13.46 -4.20 7.17
C LYS A 52 13.09 -3.02 8.05
N LEU A 53 11.88 -2.47 7.88
CA LEU A 53 11.40 -1.30 8.62
C LEU A 53 10.85 -1.64 10.01
N ASP A 54 10.24 -2.81 10.21
CA ASP A 54 9.68 -3.22 11.50
C ASP A 54 10.66 -3.06 12.68
N PRO A 55 11.91 -3.58 12.64
CA PRO A 55 12.85 -3.36 13.74
C PRO A 55 13.22 -1.89 13.94
N VAL A 56 13.24 -1.08 12.88
CA VAL A 56 13.52 0.37 12.96
C VAL A 56 12.35 1.11 13.62
N LEU A 57 11.12 0.74 13.28
CA LEU A 57 9.89 1.30 13.85
C LEU A 57 9.75 0.92 15.32
N GLN A 58 10.02 -0.33 15.68
CA GLN A 58 10.04 -0.80 17.07
C GLN A 58 11.06 -0.03 17.91
N LEU A 59 12.28 0.17 17.39
CA LEU A 59 13.31 0.98 18.06
C LEU A 59 12.86 2.43 18.28
N ALA A 60 12.04 2.98 17.37
CA ALA A 60 11.46 4.32 17.48
C ALA A 60 10.17 4.40 18.32
N GLY A 61 9.78 3.29 18.98
CA GLY A 61 8.59 3.22 19.83
C GLY A 61 7.27 3.16 19.04
N TYR A 62 7.28 2.52 17.88
CA TYR A 62 6.10 2.23 17.07
C TYR A 62 5.85 0.73 16.95
N ALA A 63 4.61 0.35 16.68
CA ALA A 63 4.21 -1.01 16.36
C ALA A 63 3.58 -1.05 14.97
N LEU A 64 4.16 -1.83 14.06
CA LEU A 64 3.65 -2.01 12.71
C LEU A 64 2.46 -2.99 12.72
N ASP A 65 1.33 -2.57 12.15
CA ASP A 65 0.19 -3.43 11.82
C ASP A 65 0.06 -3.44 10.30
N TYR A 66 0.19 -4.60 9.68
CA TYR A 66 0.18 -4.76 8.24
C TYR A 66 -1.01 -5.62 7.80
N ARG A 67 -1.86 -5.06 6.94
CA ARG A 67 -3.12 -5.69 6.50
C ARG A 67 -3.21 -5.74 4.98
N LYS A 68 -3.49 -6.93 4.46
CA LYS A 68 -3.78 -7.17 3.05
C LYS A 68 -5.28 -7.28 2.86
N ILE A 69 -5.85 -6.46 1.98
CA ILE A 69 -7.30 -6.35 1.77
C ILE A 69 -7.59 -6.52 0.28
N LYS A 70 -8.13 -7.70 -0.06
CA LYS A 70 -8.63 -7.95 -1.41
C LYS A 70 -9.89 -7.15 -1.65
N MET A 71 -9.88 -6.27 -2.65
CA MET A 71 -11.04 -5.53 -3.12
C MET A 71 -11.92 -6.48 -3.94
N GLU A 72 -12.55 -7.43 -3.25
CA GLU A 72 -13.30 -8.53 -3.90
C GLU A 72 -14.57 -8.03 -4.58
N THR A 73 -15.23 -7.01 -4.01
CA THR A 73 -16.52 -6.49 -4.46
C THR A 73 -16.49 -4.97 -4.68
N VAL A 74 -17.42 -4.51 -5.51
CA VAL A 74 -17.63 -3.09 -5.78
C VAL A 74 -17.94 -2.32 -4.49
N ASP A 75 -18.78 -2.88 -3.62
CA ASP A 75 -19.18 -2.22 -2.37
C ASP A 75 -18.00 -2.07 -1.40
N LEU A 76 -17.11 -3.07 -1.37
CA LEU A 76 -15.87 -2.98 -0.61
C LEU A 76 -14.94 -1.90 -1.19
N ALA A 77 -14.77 -1.84 -2.50
CA ALA A 77 -14.00 -0.78 -3.16
C ALA A 77 -14.56 0.62 -2.83
N ARG A 78 -15.88 0.78 -2.80
CA ARG A 78 -16.53 2.04 -2.38
C ARG A 78 -16.27 2.36 -0.92
N GLN A 79 -16.42 1.38 -0.02
CA GLN A 79 -16.16 1.56 1.41
C GLN A 79 -14.73 2.04 1.67
N TYR A 80 -13.76 1.48 0.96
CA TYR A 80 -12.36 1.85 1.08
C TYR A 80 -11.96 3.05 0.22
N ARG A 81 -12.87 3.65 -0.56
CA ARG A 81 -12.56 4.68 -1.56
C ARG A 81 -11.36 4.25 -2.43
N PHE A 82 -11.37 3.01 -2.90
CA PHE A 82 -10.28 2.41 -3.66
C PHE A 82 -10.25 3.02 -5.06
N GLU A 83 -9.10 3.55 -5.47
CA GLU A 83 -8.97 4.22 -6.77
C GLU A 83 -8.36 3.30 -7.82
N SER A 84 -7.30 2.58 -7.47
CA SER A 84 -6.62 1.69 -8.41
C SER A 84 -5.79 0.62 -7.70
N SER A 85 -5.57 -0.50 -8.38
CA SER A 85 -4.75 -1.60 -7.87
C SER A 85 -3.35 -1.59 -8.46
N PRO A 86 -2.32 -1.95 -7.70
CA PRO A 86 -2.32 -2.08 -6.24
C PRO A 86 -2.27 -0.70 -5.54
N THR A 87 -2.77 -0.58 -4.30
CA THR A 87 -2.64 0.65 -3.49
C THR A 87 -2.05 0.32 -2.12
N ILE A 88 -1.11 1.15 -1.66
CA ILE A 88 -0.51 1.06 -0.33
C ILE A 88 -0.89 2.31 0.45
N ARG A 89 -1.39 2.12 1.66
CA ARG A 89 -1.73 3.22 2.57
C ARG A 89 -0.95 3.10 3.86
N VAL A 90 -0.54 4.24 4.41
CA VAL A 90 0.05 4.35 5.74
C VAL A 90 -0.83 5.28 6.57
N ASN A 91 -1.38 4.77 7.67
CA ASN A 91 -2.32 5.47 8.54
C ASN A 91 -3.50 6.08 7.76
N GLY A 92 -4.06 5.31 6.82
CA GLY A 92 -5.19 5.69 5.98
C GLY A 92 -4.85 6.64 4.82
N ARG A 93 -3.59 7.04 4.66
CA ARG A 93 -3.13 7.90 3.55
C ARG A 93 -2.42 7.09 2.48
N ASP A 94 -2.82 7.27 1.24
CA ASP A 94 -2.12 6.70 0.10
C ASP A 94 -0.68 7.22 0.03
N ILE A 95 0.29 6.32 -0.22
CA ILE A 95 1.71 6.68 -0.33
C ILE A 95 2.06 7.40 -1.63
N CYS A 96 1.19 7.36 -2.66
CA CYS A 96 1.36 8.22 -3.82
C CYS A 96 0.30 9.33 -3.84
N PHE A 97 0.74 10.52 -4.23
CA PHE A 97 -0.11 11.71 -4.24
C PHE A 97 -1.14 11.69 -5.37
N ASN A 98 -0.75 11.18 -6.55
CA ASN A 98 -1.62 11.06 -7.72
C ASN A 98 -1.64 9.61 -8.20
N VAL A 99 -2.82 9.15 -8.61
CA VAL A 99 -2.99 7.88 -9.32
C VAL A 99 -2.67 8.09 -10.79
N GLN A 100 -1.77 7.27 -11.31
CA GLN A 100 -1.49 7.12 -12.74
C GLN A 100 -1.73 5.65 -13.11
N GLU A 101 -2.17 5.39 -14.33
CA GLU A 101 -2.58 4.05 -14.75
C GLU A 101 -2.11 3.73 -16.17
N ASN A 102 -1.91 2.44 -16.42
CA ASN A 102 -1.67 1.92 -17.75
C ASN A 102 -2.34 0.54 -17.91
N PRO A 103 -2.53 0.05 -19.16
CA PRO A 103 -3.15 -1.24 -19.41
C PRO A 103 -2.47 -2.38 -18.67
N CYS A 104 -3.28 -3.21 -18.02
CA CYS A 104 -2.83 -4.32 -17.21
C CYS A 104 -3.29 -5.65 -17.81
N ASN A 105 -2.36 -6.40 -18.41
CA ASN A 105 -2.69 -7.66 -19.07
C ASN A 105 -3.31 -8.69 -18.12
N CYS A 106 -2.81 -8.79 -16.88
CA CYS A 106 -3.35 -9.72 -15.89
C CYS A 106 -4.78 -9.39 -15.46
N CYS A 107 -5.04 -8.15 -15.02
CA CYS A 107 -6.39 -7.74 -14.64
C CYS A 107 -7.36 -7.78 -15.83
N SER A 108 -6.84 -7.54 -17.04
CA SER A 108 -7.63 -7.68 -18.25
C SER A 108 -8.01 -9.14 -18.54
N ALA A 109 -7.09 -10.08 -18.34
CA ALA A 109 -7.36 -11.50 -18.45
C ALA A 109 -8.34 -12.00 -17.37
N ILE A 110 -8.20 -11.52 -16.13
CA ILE A 110 -9.10 -11.87 -15.01
C ILE A 110 -10.53 -11.44 -15.32
N SER A 111 -10.72 -10.18 -15.72
CA SER A 111 -12.04 -9.61 -15.99
C SER A 111 -12.60 -9.95 -17.39
N GLY A 112 -11.75 -10.31 -18.36
CA GLY A 112 -12.16 -10.43 -19.75
C GLY A 112 -12.47 -9.08 -20.43
N SER A 113 -11.99 -7.96 -19.87
CA SER A 113 -12.15 -6.60 -20.41
C SER A 113 -10.82 -5.84 -20.28
N ILE A 114 -10.59 -4.79 -21.07
CA ILE A 114 -9.33 -4.00 -20.96
C ILE A 114 -9.38 -3.18 -19.66
N VAL A 115 -8.51 -3.51 -18.72
CA VAL A 115 -8.42 -2.86 -17.41
C VAL A 115 -7.07 -2.16 -17.28
N ASP A 116 -7.10 -0.88 -16.92
CA ASP A 116 -5.92 -0.13 -16.54
C ASP A 116 -5.68 -0.27 -15.03
N CYS A 117 -4.41 -0.46 -14.65
CA CYS A 117 -4.00 -0.57 -13.24
C CYS A 117 -2.91 0.44 -12.91
N ARG A 118 -2.71 0.66 -11.61
CA ARG A 118 -1.87 1.71 -11.03
C ARG A 118 -0.39 1.53 -11.34
N ILE A 119 0.22 2.55 -11.94
CA ILE A 119 1.68 2.68 -12.01
C ILE A 119 2.18 3.63 -10.91
N PHE A 120 3.43 3.45 -10.54
CA PHE A 120 4.11 4.19 -9.51
C PHE A 120 5.12 5.12 -10.17
N GLU A 121 5.03 6.42 -9.89
CA GLU A 121 6.03 7.40 -10.35
C GLU A 121 7.04 7.66 -9.23
N TYR A 122 8.32 7.51 -9.56
CA TYR A 122 9.42 7.77 -8.65
C TYR A 122 10.63 8.27 -9.44
N GLU A 123 11.24 9.37 -8.96
CA GLU A 123 12.41 10.00 -9.60
C GLU A 123 12.29 10.23 -11.13
N GLY A 124 11.09 10.61 -11.58
CA GLY A 124 10.80 10.89 -12.98
C GLY A 124 10.65 9.65 -13.88
N GLN A 125 10.60 8.45 -13.28
CA GLN A 125 10.37 7.18 -13.97
C GLN A 125 9.05 6.56 -13.51
N SER A 126 8.45 5.76 -14.39
CA SER A 126 7.21 5.03 -14.11
C SER A 126 7.50 3.54 -13.94
N TYR A 127 6.89 2.94 -12.92
CA TYR A 127 7.08 1.55 -12.54
C TYR A 127 5.74 0.84 -12.40
N GLU A 128 5.62 -0.38 -12.92
CA GLU A 128 4.42 -1.21 -12.72
C GLU A 128 4.42 -1.95 -11.38
N VAL A 129 5.63 -2.15 -10.82
CA VAL A 129 5.93 -2.63 -9.47
C VAL A 129 6.88 -1.60 -8.85
N PRO A 130 6.54 -0.98 -7.70
CA PRO A 130 7.34 0.10 -7.15
C PRO A 130 8.70 -0.41 -6.68
N PRO A 131 9.78 0.38 -6.83
CA PRO A 131 11.07 -0.01 -6.29
C PRO A 131 11.10 0.08 -4.75
N GLN A 132 12.01 -0.67 -4.10
CA GLN A 132 12.06 -0.77 -2.63
C GLN A 132 12.29 0.60 -1.97
N GLU A 133 13.17 1.40 -2.54
CA GLU A 133 13.53 2.74 -2.06
C GLU A 133 12.32 3.68 -2.04
N MET A 134 11.46 3.61 -3.05
CA MET A 134 10.23 4.41 -3.11
C MET A 134 9.31 4.04 -1.94
N LEU A 135 9.07 2.75 -1.71
CA LEU A 135 8.19 2.30 -0.64
C LEU A 135 8.77 2.65 0.73
N ALA A 136 10.05 2.39 0.95
CA ALA A 136 10.72 2.68 2.20
C ALA A 136 10.68 4.18 2.51
N GLU A 137 11.01 5.02 1.54
CA GLU A 137 10.99 6.47 1.69
C GLU A 137 9.57 6.98 2.00
N ALA A 138 8.57 6.52 1.25
CA ALA A 138 7.19 6.97 1.43
C ALA A 138 6.60 6.53 2.78
N ILE A 139 6.88 5.30 3.23
CA ILE A 139 6.45 4.81 4.54
C ILE A 139 7.11 5.62 5.66
N LEU A 140 8.42 5.84 5.59
CA LEU A 140 9.15 6.63 6.59
C LEU A 140 8.66 8.08 6.62
N LYS A 141 8.43 8.70 5.47
CA LYS A 141 7.83 10.05 5.38
C LYS A 141 6.43 10.08 6.00
N ALA A 142 5.60 9.07 5.77
CA ALA A 142 4.26 9.00 6.35
C ALA A 142 4.27 8.80 7.88
N VAL A 143 5.26 8.08 8.42
CA VAL A 143 5.40 7.83 9.86
C VAL A 143 6.05 9.01 10.60
N PHE A 144 7.13 9.57 10.05
CA PHE A 144 7.98 10.55 10.73
C PHE A 144 7.85 11.98 10.21
N GLY A 145 7.31 12.16 9.01
CA GLY A 145 7.15 13.49 8.39
C GLY A 145 6.15 14.35 9.14
N SER A 146 6.33 15.67 9.04
CA SER A 146 5.31 16.63 9.49
C SER A 146 4.03 16.38 8.72
N GLN A 147 2.96 16.10 9.44
CA GLN A 147 1.65 15.99 8.81
C GLN A 147 1.23 17.38 8.35
N ASP A 148 1.37 17.65 7.05
CA ASP A 148 0.57 18.70 6.44
C ASP A 148 -0.89 18.30 6.68
N ALA A 149 -1.62 19.17 7.39
CA ALA A 149 -3.05 18.99 7.57
C ALA A 149 -3.66 18.87 6.17
N PRO A 150 -4.55 17.89 5.90
CA PRO A 150 -5.21 17.79 4.62
C PRO A 150 -5.92 19.12 4.32
N CYS A 151 -5.36 19.89 3.39
CA CYS A 151 -5.95 21.14 2.94
C CYS A 151 -7.16 20.82 2.06
N CYS A 152 -8.34 21.16 2.60
CA CYS A 152 -9.62 21.35 1.92
C CYS A 152 -10.41 20.09 1.49
N ALA A 153 -11.72 20.16 1.80
CA ALA A 153 -12.87 19.36 1.36
C ALA A 153 -12.62 17.95 0.81
N GLU A 154 -13.07 16.93 1.55
CA GLU A 154 -13.22 15.58 1.01
C GLU A 154 -14.06 15.62 -0.28
N LYS A 155 -13.41 15.33 -1.42
CA LYS A 155 -14.14 15.15 -2.67
C LYS A 155 -15.08 13.97 -2.52
N ALA A 156 -16.29 14.10 -3.04
CA ALA A 156 -17.21 12.97 -3.14
C ALA A 156 -16.54 11.87 -3.98
N TYR A 157 -16.40 10.69 -3.40
CA TYR A 157 -15.85 9.52 -4.10
C TYR A 157 -16.89 8.97 -5.08
N SER A 158 -16.45 8.68 -6.29
CA SER A 158 -17.16 7.85 -7.28
C SER A 158 -16.28 6.70 -7.69
N LEU A 159 -16.87 5.54 -7.97
CA LEU A 159 -16.14 4.38 -8.47
C LEU A 159 -15.43 4.78 -9.78
N PRO A 160 -14.09 4.70 -9.89
CA PRO A 160 -13.40 5.10 -11.10
C PRO A 160 -13.53 4.05 -12.21
N LYS A 161 -13.25 4.48 -13.44
CA LYS A 161 -13.61 3.73 -14.65
C LYS A 161 -12.90 2.37 -14.76
N ASN A 162 -11.62 2.33 -14.39
CA ASN A 162 -10.83 1.10 -14.29
C ASN A 162 -11.56 0.01 -13.47
N LEU A 163 -12.10 0.37 -12.31
CA LEU A 163 -12.77 -0.54 -11.40
C LEU A 163 -14.16 -0.93 -11.90
N GLU A 164 -14.93 0.02 -12.46
CA GLU A 164 -16.18 -0.32 -13.16
C GLU A 164 -15.95 -1.42 -14.19
N VAL A 165 -14.97 -1.23 -15.09
CA VAL A 165 -14.66 -2.18 -16.15
C VAL A 165 -14.19 -3.52 -15.59
N PHE A 166 -13.34 -3.51 -14.56
CA PHE A 166 -12.86 -4.72 -13.92
C PHE A 166 -14.01 -5.55 -13.33
N TYR A 167 -14.88 -4.93 -12.52
CA TYR A 167 -15.96 -5.65 -11.84
C TYR A 167 -17.06 -6.11 -12.80
N GLU A 168 -17.45 -5.28 -13.77
CA GLU A 168 -18.43 -5.65 -14.80
C GLU A 168 -17.90 -6.82 -15.63
N GLY A 169 -16.64 -6.75 -16.08
CA GLY A 169 -16.00 -7.84 -16.82
C GLY A 169 -15.97 -9.14 -16.00
N LYS A 170 -15.49 -9.07 -14.76
CA LYS A 170 -15.41 -10.24 -13.87
C LYS A 170 -16.78 -10.90 -13.65
N SER A 171 -17.84 -10.10 -13.50
CA SER A 171 -19.22 -10.59 -13.36
C SER A 171 -19.75 -11.25 -14.64
N ASN A 172 -19.43 -10.68 -15.80
CA ASN A 172 -19.89 -11.23 -17.08
C ASN A 172 -19.17 -12.55 -17.42
N LYS A 173 -17.86 -12.61 -17.15
CA LYS A 173 -17.05 -13.80 -17.40
C LYS A 173 -17.53 -15.01 -16.57
N SER A 174 -17.80 -14.81 -15.28
CA SER A 174 -18.31 -15.89 -14.42
C SER A 174 -19.73 -16.35 -14.81
N SER A 175 -20.54 -15.49 -15.41
CA SER A 175 -21.87 -15.86 -15.91
C SER A 175 -21.86 -16.72 -17.18
N CYS A 176 -20.78 -16.66 -17.97
CA CYS A 176 -20.67 -17.40 -19.23
C CYS A 176 -20.13 -18.84 -19.08
N ASP A 177 -19.53 -19.19 -17.94
CA ASP A 177 -18.91 -20.51 -17.71
C ASP A 177 -19.94 -21.64 -17.42
N CYS A 178 -21.25 -21.38 -17.52
CA CYS A 178 -22.30 -22.38 -17.29
C CYS A 178 -23.26 -22.61 -18.47
N ALA A 179 -22.92 -22.14 -19.68
CA ALA A 179 -23.78 -22.29 -20.87
C ALA A 179 -23.17 -23.11 -22.03
N SER A 180 -22.14 -23.91 -21.79
CA SER A 180 -21.55 -24.82 -22.80
C SER A 180 -21.78 -26.30 -22.48
N SER A 181 -23.01 -26.64 -22.11
CA SER A 181 -23.62 -27.92 -22.47
C SER A 181 -24.34 -27.72 -23.81
N CYS A 182 -23.56 -27.68 -24.90
CA CYS A 182 -24.09 -27.84 -26.25
C CYS A 182 -23.69 -29.24 -26.75
N CYS A 183 -24.73 -30.00 -27.08
CA CYS A 183 -24.84 -31.36 -27.57
C CYS A 183 -23.66 -31.93 -28.37
#